data_AF-A0A9E5V1G7-F1
#
_entry.id   AF-A0A9E5V1G7-F1
#
_cell.length_a   1.000
_cell.length_b   1.000
_cell.length_c   1.000
_cell.angle_alpha   90.00
_cell.angle_beta   90.00
_cell.angle_gamma   90.00
#
_symmetry.space_group_name_H-M   'P 1'
#
loop_
_entity.id
_entity.type
_entity.pdbx_description
1 polymer ?
#
loop_
_entity_poly.entity_id
_entity_poly.type
_entity_poly.pdbx_seq_one_letter_code
_entity_poly.pdbx_strand_id
1 'polypeptide(L)' 'MTQPNFDEMSREELRAYLLDHRDDEAAFHAYMDRLAAEPVVAHGKPEDLQDAAHFAEALARVQKIKQERRNRGE' A
#
# COMPACT_ATOMS: atom_id res chain seq x y z
N MET A 1 -8.65 16.10 -24.33
CA MET A 1 -8.66 14.96 -23.39
C MET A 1 -8.12 15.48 -22.08
N THR A 2 -8.96 15.51 -21.04
CA THR A 2 -8.59 15.92 -19.69
C THR A 2 -7.80 14.78 -19.05
N GLN A 3 -6.49 14.97 -18.84
CA GLN A 3 -5.72 14.08 -17.99
C GLN A 3 -6.27 14.20 -16.56
N PRO A 4 -6.63 13.09 -15.89
CA PRO A 4 -7.02 13.13 -14.49
C PRO A 4 -5.82 13.48 -13.59
N ASN A 5 -6.07 14.23 -12.51
CA ASN A 5 -5.04 14.57 -11.53
C ASN A 5 -4.80 13.37 -10.62
N PHE A 6 -3.79 12.57 -10.95
CA PHE A 6 -3.39 11.40 -10.19
C PHE A 6 -2.96 11.72 -8.75
N ASP A 7 -2.45 12.93 -8.51
CA ASP A 7 -2.06 13.41 -7.17
C ASP A 7 -3.28 13.55 -6.23
N GLU A 8 -4.41 14.01 -6.77
CA GLU A 8 -5.65 14.20 -6.00
C GLU A 8 -6.44 12.90 -5.78
N MET A 9 -6.23 11.88 -6.63
CA MET A 9 -6.98 10.62 -6.61
C MET A 9 -6.59 9.68 -5.48
N SER A 10 -7.53 9.14 -4.71
CA SER A 10 -7.21 8.17 -3.65
C SER A 10 -6.50 6.91 -4.19
N ARG A 11 -5.78 6.16 -3.35
CA ARG A 11 -5.11 4.90 -3.75
C ARG A 11 -6.05 3.97 -4.52
N GLU A 12 -7.30 3.86 -4.08
CA GLU A 12 -8.32 3.01 -4.70
C GLU A 12 -8.70 3.50 -6.10
N GLU A 13 -8.80 4.81 -6.29
CA GLU A 13 -9.06 5.44 -7.60
C GLU A 13 -7.87 5.26 -8.55
N LEU A 14 -6.65 5.50 -8.08
CA LEU A 14 -5.43 5.25 -8.85
C LEU A 14 -5.32 3.78 -9.26
N ARG A 15 -5.65 2.85 -8.36
CA ARG A 15 -5.65 1.42 -8.67
C ARG A 15 -6.70 1.06 -9.72
N ALA A 16 -7.92 1.58 -9.59
CA ALA A 16 -8.99 1.33 -10.55
C ALA A 16 -8.63 1.90 -11.94
N TYR A 17 -8.07 3.12 -11.97
CA TYR A 17 -7.61 3.75 -13.20
C TYR A 17 -6.46 2.97 -13.83
N LEU A 18 -5.43 2.58 -13.06
CA LEU A 18 -4.31 1.79 -13.55
C LEU A 18 -4.74 0.43 -14.12
N LEU A 19 -5.80 -0.18 -13.56
CA LEU A 19 -6.32 -1.45 -14.05
C LEU A 19 -6.98 -1.32 -15.44
N ASP A 20 -7.62 -0.19 -15.71
CA ASP A 20 -8.22 0.17 -17.00
C ASP A 20 -7.17 0.70 -17.99
N HIS A 21 -6.19 1.46 -17.48
CA HIS A 21 -5.13 2.14 -18.22
C HIS A 21 -3.74 1.63 -17.79
N ARG A 22 -3.46 0.35 -18.09
CA ARG A 22 -2.20 -0.30 -17.69
C ARG A 22 -0.95 0.26 -18.37
N ASP A 23 -1.11 0.93 -19.50
CA ASP A 23 -0.04 1.59 -20.26
C ASP A 23 0.31 2.99 -19.71
N ASP A 24 -0.45 3.49 -18.73
CA ASP A 24 -0.31 4.84 -18.21
C ASP A 24 0.74 4.89 -17.10
N GLU A 25 1.99 5.16 -17.48
CA GLU A 25 3.13 5.28 -16.56
C GLU A 25 2.93 6.38 -15.51
N ALA A 26 2.21 7.46 -15.86
CA ALA A 26 1.92 8.54 -14.92
C ALA A 26 1.03 8.07 -13.77
N ALA A 27 -0.01 7.28 -14.07
CA ALA A 27 -0.85 6.65 -13.05
C ALA A 27 -0.06 5.65 -12.19
N PHE A 28 0.86 4.88 -12.79
CA PHE A 28 1.71 3.94 -12.07
C PHE A 28 2.64 4.66 -11.08
N HIS A 29 3.32 5.71 -11.54
CA HIS A 29 4.21 6.52 -10.71
C HIS A 29 3.45 7.16 -9.55
N ALA A 30 2.29 7.76 -9.80
CA ALA A 30 1.46 8.34 -8.74
C ALA A 30 0.98 7.30 -7.73
N TYR A 31 0.59 6.10 -8.18
CA TYR A 31 0.21 5.00 -7.29
C TYR A 31 1.37 4.53 -6.43
N MET A 32 2.56 4.37 -7.02
CA MET A 32 3.78 3.97 -6.31
C MET A 32 4.26 5.03 -5.32
N ASP A 33 4.21 6.30 -5.69
CA ASP A 33 4.58 7.41 -4.81
C ASP A 33 3.64 7.48 -3.60
N ARG A 34 2.33 7.36 -3.83
CA ARG A 34 1.33 7.30 -2.76
C ARG A 34 1.52 6.07 -1.86
N LEU A 35 1.91 4.92 -2.43
CA LEU A 35 2.20 3.70 -1.68
C LEU A 35 3.49 3.82 -0.86
N ALA A 36 4.50 4.53 -1.38
CA ALA A 36 5.75 4.81 -0.68
C ALA A 36 5.57 5.88 0.41
N ALA A 37 4.69 6.86 0.18
CA ALA A 37 4.30 7.88 1.15
C ALA A 37 3.39 7.30 2.24
N GLU A 38 2.58 6.28 1.94
CA GLU A 38 1.87 5.52 2.96
C GLU A 38 2.90 4.86 3.90
N PRO A 39 2.80 5.11 5.21
CA PRO A 39 3.72 4.51 6.16
C PRO A 39 3.54 2.99 6.08
N VAL A 40 4.57 2.32 5.58
CA VAL A 40 4.63 0.87 5.44
C VAL A 40 4.17 0.25 6.76
N VAL A 41 2.96 -0.32 6.74
CA VAL A 41 2.26 -0.78 7.96
C VAL A 41 3.06 -1.89 8.64
N ALA A 42 3.89 -2.61 7.88
CA ALA A 42 4.94 -3.46 8.40
C ALA A 42 5.99 -3.73 7.32
N HIS A 43 7.27 -3.47 7.64
CA HIS A 43 8.36 -4.08 6.90
C HIS A 43 8.51 -5.52 7.41
N GLY A 44 8.10 -6.50 6.60
CA GLY A 44 8.51 -7.88 6.82
C GLY A 44 10.01 -7.97 6.58
N LYS A 45 10.75 -8.60 7.50
CA LYS A 45 12.16 -8.90 7.21
C LYS A 45 12.20 -9.95 6.11
N PRO A 46 13.22 -9.96 5.23
CA PRO A 46 13.38 -11.04 4.27
C PRO A 46 13.46 -12.42 4.95
N GLU A 47 13.91 -12.46 6.21
CA GLU A 47 13.91 -13.64 7.09
C GLU A 47 12.50 -14.11 7.47
N ASP A 48 11.50 -13.20 7.55
CA ASP A 48 10.11 -13.55 7.86
C ASP A 48 9.42 -14.33 6.73
N LEU A 49 10.00 -14.33 5.53
CA LEU A 49 9.50 -15.07 4.37
C LEU A 49 10.11 -16.48 4.27
N GLN A 50 11.12 -16.79 5.08
CA GLN A 50 11.87 -18.05 4.99
C GLN A 50 11.23 -19.17 5.80
N ASP A 51 10.43 -18.85 6.83
CA ASP A 51 9.83 -19.83 7.74
C ASP A 51 8.37 -19.51 8.06
N ALA A 52 7.52 -20.53 8.11
CA ALA A 52 6.08 -20.38 8.34
C ALA A 52 5.75 -19.81 9.73
N ALA A 53 6.56 -20.11 10.76
CA ALA A 53 6.39 -19.55 12.10
C ALA A 53 6.79 -18.07 12.13
N HIS A 54 7.86 -17.70 11.43
CA HIS A 54 8.27 -16.30 11.31
C HIS A 54 7.25 -15.48 10.51
N PHE A 55 6.67 -16.07 9.46
CA PHE A 55 5.59 -15.45 8.70
C PHE A 55 4.35 -15.20 9.56
N ALA A 56 3.96 -16.16 10.41
CA ALA A 56 2.86 -16.00 11.35
C ALA A 56 3.13 -14.87 12.36
N GLU A 57 4.37 -14.74 12.84
CA GLU A 57 4.77 -13.66 13.74
C GLU A 57 4.77 -12.29 13.04
N ALA A 58 5.22 -12.22 11.79
CA ALA A 58 5.15 -11.02 10.98
C ALA A 58 3.69 -10.57 10.77
N LEU A 59 2.79 -11.51 10.43
CA LEU A 59 1.35 -11.23 10.32
C LEU A 59 0.75 -10.72 11.64
N ALA A 60 1.12 -11.31 12.78
CA ALA A 60 0.67 -10.87 14.09
C ALA A 60 1.12 -9.43 14.41
N ARG A 61 2.37 -9.07 14.05
CA ARG A 61 2.87 -7.68 14.18
C ARG A 61 2.08 -6.71 13.31
N VAL A 62 1.81 -7.05 12.05
CA VAL A 62 1.00 -6.20 11.15
C VAL A 62 -0.40 -5.98 11.71
N GLN A 63 -1.06 -7.05 12.18
CA GLN A 63 -2.40 -6.96 12.75
C GLN A 63 -2.44 -6.08 14.00
N LYS A 64 -1.42 -6.16 14.84
CA LYS A 64 -1.30 -5.33 16.05
C LYS A 64 -1.14 -3.85 15.69
N ILE A 65 -0.26 -3.52 14.73
CA ILE A 65 -0.08 -2.14 14.24
C ILE A 65 -1.38 -1.61 13.64
N LYS A 66 -2.11 -2.43 12.87
CA LYS A 66 -3.42 -2.06 12.31
C LYS A 66 -4.47 -1.82 13.39
N GLN A 67 -4.50 -2.64 14.46
CA GLN A 67 -5.38 -2.43 15.61
C GLN A 67 -5.02 -1.14 16.37
N GLU A 68 -3.73 -0.88 16.59
CA GLU A 68 -3.27 0.32 17.28
C GLU A 68 -3.62 1.59 16.50
N ARG A 69 -3.46 1.57 15.17
CA ARG A 69 -3.93 2.64 14.27
C ARG A 69 -5.45 2.80 14.33
N ARG A 70 -6.21 1.69 14.35
CA ARG A 70 -7.67 1.73 14.42
C ARG A 70 -8.18 2.26 15.77
N ASN A 71 -7.50 1.95 16.87
CA ASN A 71 -7.84 2.44 18.21
C ASN A 71 -7.42 3.90 18.40
N ARG A 72 -6.34 4.32 17.76
CA ARG A 72 -5.86 5.69 17.71
C ARG A 72 -6.53 6.38 16.52
N GLY A 73 -7.84 6.61 16.61
CA GLY A 73 -8.66 7.11 15.49
C GLY A 73 -8.09 8.35 14.81
N GLU A 74 -7.34 8.13 13.73
CA GLU A 74 -6.97 9.08 12.68
C GLU A 74 -7.85 8.82 11.45
#